data_AF-A0AA40A1A8-F1
#
_entry.id   AF-A0AA40A1A8-F1
#
_cell.length_a   1.000
_cell.length_b   1.000
_cell.length_c   1.000
_cell.angle_alpha   90.00
_cell.angle_beta   90.00
_cell.angle_gamma   90.00
#
_symmetry.space_group_name_H-M   'P 1'
#
loop_
_entity.id
_entity.type
_entity.pdbx_description
1 polymer ?
#
loop_
_entity_poly.entity_id
_entity_poly.type
_entity_poly.pdbx_seq_one_letter_code
_entity_poly.pdbx_strand_id
1 'polypeptide(L)'
;WDIEETTVGVNCVRYVYTVLALAGLLVAGGLTAAFTIGDRLEGVDPFGIATFSWVLAAFMILIAKSVRVTEWPWRSFLQGRVTCRSLSELRAVTGANEQDLILYLLTNEQENVLVTRGPYNRLFTRKGDAGFSID
;
A
#
# COMPACT_ATOMS: atom_id res chain seq x y z
N TRP A 1 9.42 11.94 1.75
CA TRP A 1 8.59 11.37 0.67
C TRP A 1 9.40 11.41 -0.60
N ASP A 2 9.17 10.47 -1.51
CA ASP A 2 9.86 10.43 -2.81
C ASP A 2 8.95 11.14 -3.82
N ILE A 3 9.28 12.37 -4.20
CA ILE A 3 8.40 13.22 -5.01
C ILE A 3 8.82 13.09 -6.47
N GLU A 4 7.96 12.47 -7.27
CA GLU A 4 8.13 12.30 -8.70
C GLU A 4 7.29 13.35 -9.45
N GLU A 5 7.52 13.55 -10.74
CA GLU A 5 6.91 14.65 -11.51
C GLU A 5 5.37 14.63 -11.49
N THR A 6 4.76 13.45 -11.36
CA THR A 6 3.29 13.28 -11.35
C THR A 6 2.77 12.52 -10.13
N THR A 7 3.64 12.01 -9.26
CA THR A 7 3.24 11.15 -8.14
C THR A 7 4.05 11.43 -6.88
N VAL A 8 3.45 11.19 -5.72
CA VAL A 8 4.13 11.30 -4.42
C VAL A 8 4.24 9.92 -3.78
N GLY A 9 5.47 9.44 -3.64
CA GLY A 9 5.82 8.19 -2.97
C GLY A 9 5.89 8.35 -1.45
N VAL A 10 5.03 7.65 -0.73
CA VAL A 10 5.05 7.56 0.74
C VAL A 10 5.51 6.18 1.19
N ASN A 11 6.46 6.15 2.12
CA ASN A 11 6.93 4.91 2.72
C ASN A 11 5.90 4.40 3.75
N CYS A 12 5.23 3.30 3.43
CA CYS A 12 4.30 2.56 4.29
C CYS A 12 4.87 1.23 4.75
N VAL A 13 6.16 1.23 5.10
CA VAL A 13 6.94 0.05 5.44
C VAL A 13 6.30 -0.75 6.59
N ARG A 14 5.83 -0.06 7.65
CA ARG A 14 5.18 -0.71 8.79
C ARG A 14 3.93 -1.50 8.39
N TYR A 15 3.06 -0.92 7.56
CA TYR A 15 1.83 -1.57 7.11
C TYR A 15 2.14 -2.82 6.26
N VAL A 16 3.04 -2.69 5.29
CA VAL A 16 3.45 -3.82 4.43
C VAL A 16 4.06 -4.94 5.25
N TYR A 17 4.98 -4.63 6.17
CA TYR A 17 5.56 -5.66 7.03
C TYR A 17 4.54 -6.31 7.96
N THR A 18 3.55 -5.57 8.49
CA THR A 18 2.49 -6.19 9.29
C THR A 18 1.62 -7.16 8.49
N VAL A 19 1.27 -6.81 7.25
CA VAL A 19 0.49 -7.69 6.36
C VAL A 19 1.31 -8.93 5.98
N LEU A 20 2.58 -8.75 5.61
CA LEU A 20 3.48 -9.86 5.30
C LEU A 20 3.71 -10.76 6.51
N ALA A 21 3.85 -10.19 7.70
CA ALA A 21 4.00 -10.97 8.94
C ALA A 21 2.74 -11.78 9.25
N LEU A 22 1.54 -11.19 9.11
CA LEU A 22 0.28 -11.90 9.30
C LEU A 22 0.10 -13.03 8.28
N ALA A 23 0.38 -12.77 7.00
CA ALA A 23 0.35 -13.78 5.96
C ALA A 23 1.37 -14.89 6.22
N GLY A 24 2.58 -14.55 6.64
CA GLY A 24 3.63 -15.50 7.01
C GLY A 24 3.25 -16.37 8.20
N LEU A 25 2.65 -15.78 9.25
CA LEU A 25 2.13 -16.51 10.40
C LEU A 25 1.01 -17.47 10.01
N LEU A 26 0.14 -17.06 9.09
CA LEU A 26 -0.96 -17.91 8.61
C LEU A 26 -0.44 -19.13 7.84
N VAL A 27 0.53 -18.93 6.94
CA VAL A 27 1.19 -20.00 6.20
C VAL A 27 1.99 -20.92 7.12
N ALA A 28 2.76 -20.34 8.05
CA ALA A 28 3.52 -21.11 9.04
C ALA A 28 2.59 -21.92 9.94
N GLY A 29 1.47 -21.33 10.39
CA GLY A 29 0.44 -22.01 11.17
C GLY A 29 -0.25 -23.14 10.41
N GLY A 30 -0.54 -22.95 9.12
CA GLY A 30 -1.09 -24.01 8.28
C GLY A 30 -0.13 -25.17 8.05
N LEU A 31 1.17 -24.87 7.86
CA LEU A 31 2.23 -25.88 7.75
C LEU A 31 2.44 -26.64 9.06
N THR A 32 2.54 -25.93 10.19
CA THR A 32 2.70 -26.57 11.50
C THR A 32 1.49 -27.44 11.82
N ALA A 33 0.28 -26.98 11.52
CA ALA A 33 -0.93 -27.80 11.62
C ALA A 33 -0.83 -29.05 10.75
N ALA A 34 -0.45 -28.93 9.47
CA ALA A 34 -0.32 -30.09 8.58
C ALA A 34 0.71 -31.12 9.08
N PHE A 35 1.85 -30.69 9.62
CA PHE A 35 2.89 -31.59 10.14
C PHE A 35 2.60 -32.16 11.53
N THR A 36 1.90 -31.42 12.40
CA THR A 36 1.61 -31.87 13.77
C THR A 36 0.35 -32.71 13.88
N ILE A 37 -0.63 -32.50 12.99
CA ILE A 37 -1.91 -33.21 13.00
C ILE A 37 -1.77 -34.64 12.46
N GLY A 38 -0.96 -34.89 11.42
CA GLY A 38 -0.75 -36.24 10.88
C GLY A 38 -2.07 -37.00 10.61
N ASP A 39 -2.07 -38.34 10.77
CA ASP A 39 -3.25 -39.22 10.66
C ASP A 39 -4.18 -39.17 11.90
N ARG A 40 -4.00 -38.22 12.83
CA ARG A 40 -4.72 -38.24 14.12
C ARG A 40 -6.19 -37.76 14.04
N LEU A 41 -6.61 -37.23 12.90
CA LEU A 41 -7.99 -36.80 12.64
C LEU A 41 -8.56 -37.62 11.48
N GLU A 42 -9.40 -38.61 11.81
CA GLU A 42 -10.15 -39.40 10.84
C GLU A 42 -11.03 -38.48 9.97
N GLY A 43 -10.71 -38.38 8.68
CA GLY A 43 -11.51 -37.65 7.68
C GLY A 43 -11.07 -36.22 7.34
N VAL A 44 -9.91 -35.74 7.84
CA VAL A 44 -9.37 -34.43 7.46
C VAL A 44 -7.99 -34.57 6.83
N ASP A 45 -7.87 -34.20 5.54
CA ASP A 45 -6.59 -34.17 4.85
C ASP A 45 -5.70 -33.03 5.38
N PRO A 46 -4.54 -33.33 6.02
CA PRO A 46 -3.64 -32.32 6.58
C PRO A 46 -3.11 -31.35 5.51
N PHE A 47 -2.96 -31.85 4.28
CA PHE A 47 -2.53 -31.05 3.13
C PHE A 47 -3.60 -30.06 2.66
N GLY A 48 -4.88 -30.36 2.90
CA GLY A 48 -5.98 -29.43 2.62
C GLY A 48 -5.91 -28.18 3.51
N ILE A 49 -5.61 -28.35 4.80
CA ILE A 49 -5.44 -27.22 5.73
C ILE A 49 -4.29 -26.32 5.28
N ALA A 50 -3.17 -26.92 4.86
CA ALA A 50 -2.04 -26.17 4.32
C ALA A 50 -2.45 -25.37 3.07
N THR A 51 -3.12 -25.98 2.09
CA THR A 51 -3.53 -25.26 0.87
C THR A 51 -4.54 -24.15 1.17
N PHE A 52 -5.51 -24.37 2.05
CA PHE A 52 -6.44 -23.32 2.50
C PHE A 52 -5.71 -22.15 3.18
N SER A 53 -4.72 -22.42 4.03
CA SER A 53 -3.93 -21.37 4.69
C SER A 53 -3.14 -20.53 3.69
N TRP A 54 -2.57 -21.15 2.65
CA TRP A 54 -1.87 -20.48 1.57
C TRP A 54 -2.81 -19.61 0.73
N VAL A 55 -3.99 -20.14 0.37
CA VAL A 55 -5.00 -19.39 -0.39
C VAL A 55 -5.49 -18.19 0.42
N LEU A 56 -5.76 -18.37 1.71
CA LEU A 56 -6.21 -17.28 2.59
C LEU A 56 -5.13 -16.21 2.77
N ALA A 57 -3.86 -16.61 2.88
CA ALA A 57 -2.73 -15.68 2.94
C ALA A 57 -2.59 -14.86 1.65
N ALA A 58 -2.67 -15.52 0.49
CA ALA A 58 -2.62 -14.84 -0.80
C ALA A 58 -3.79 -13.85 -0.95
N PHE A 59 -4.99 -14.25 -0.55
CA PHE A 59 -6.18 -13.39 -0.61
C PHE A 59 -6.06 -12.18 0.32
N MET A 60 -5.54 -12.37 1.53
CA MET A 60 -5.28 -11.28 2.48
C MET A 60 -4.30 -10.26 1.89
N ILE A 61 -3.21 -10.69 1.25
CA ILE A 61 -2.24 -9.80 0.60
C ILE A 61 -2.90 -9.03 -0.56
N LEU A 62 -3.74 -9.71 -1.36
CA LEU A 62 -4.44 -9.06 -2.47
C LEU A 62 -5.41 -7.98 -1.99
N ILE A 63 -6.20 -8.24 -0.93
CA ILE A 63 -7.07 -7.23 -0.33
C ILE A 63 -6.23 -6.08 0.25
N ALA A 64 -5.18 -6.40 1.00
CA ALA A 64 -4.34 -5.38 1.62
C ALA A 64 -3.70 -4.44 0.59
N LYS A 65 -3.39 -4.97 -0.59
CA LYS A 65 -2.92 -4.20 -1.75
C LYS A 65 -4.05 -3.34 -2.36
N SER A 66 -5.26 -3.86 -2.49
CA SER A 66 -6.38 -3.14 -3.13
C SER A 66 -7.02 -2.06 -2.26
N VAL A 67 -6.87 -2.13 -0.93
CA VAL A 67 -7.52 -1.18 0.00
C VAL A 67 -6.89 0.22 -0.06
N ARG A 68 -5.58 0.33 -0.30
CA ARG A 68 -4.88 1.63 -0.18
C ARG A 68 -4.77 2.42 -1.48
N VAL A 69 -4.53 1.78 -2.61
CA VAL A 69 -4.34 2.47 -3.90
C VAL A 69 -4.84 1.59 -5.05
N THR A 70 -5.56 2.21 -5.99
CA THR A 70 -6.18 1.56 -7.15
C THR A 70 -5.17 0.82 -8.03
N GLU A 71 -3.96 1.36 -8.19
CA GLU A 71 -2.86 0.77 -8.98
C GLU A 71 -1.57 0.68 -8.16
N TRP A 72 -1.44 -0.33 -7.29
CA TRP A 72 -0.19 -0.56 -6.56
C TRP A 72 0.68 -1.65 -7.22
N PRO A 73 1.82 -1.30 -7.86
CA PRO A 73 2.73 -2.30 -8.43
C PRO A 73 3.41 -3.14 -7.34
N TRP A 74 3.57 -4.44 -7.61
CA TRP A 74 4.15 -5.40 -6.66
C TRP A 74 5.57 -5.03 -6.19
N ARG A 75 6.38 -4.46 -7.09
CA ARG A 75 7.74 -3.99 -6.77
C ARG A 75 7.70 -2.93 -5.68
N SER A 76 6.81 -1.94 -5.81
CA SER A 76 6.66 -0.87 -4.81
C SER A 76 6.01 -1.40 -3.53
N PHE A 77 5.08 -2.34 -3.62
CA PHE A 77 4.49 -3.00 -2.46
C PHE A 77 5.55 -3.68 -1.59
N LEU A 78 6.40 -4.53 -2.20
CA LEU A 78 7.47 -5.24 -1.47
C LEU A 78 8.52 -4.29 -0.90
N GLN A 79 8.74 -3.13 -1.54
CA GLN A 79 9.61 -2.07 -1.02
C GLN A 79 8.95 -1.22 0.07
N GLY A 80 7.67 -1.46 0.39
CA GLY A 80 6.94 -0.66 1.36
C GLY A 80 6.64 0.75 0.88
N ARG A 81 6.58 0.99 -0.44
CA ARG A 81 6.37 2.31 -1.05
C ARG A 81 5.00 2.39 -1.71
N VAL A 82 4.22 3.41 -1.36
CA VAL A 82 2.91 3.71 -1.94
C VAL A 82 3.02 4.96 -2.80
N THR A 83 2.77 4.83 -4.10
CA THR A 83 2.73 5.98 -5.03
C THR A 83 1.32 6.55 -5.04
N CYS A 84 1.16 7.77 -4.51
CA CYS A 84 -0.11 8.49 -4.49
C CYS A 84 -0.21 9.43 -5.69
N ARG A 85 -1.36 9.46 -6.37
CA ARG A 85 -1.64 10.37 -7.50
C ARG A 85 -2.58 11.51 -7.12
N SER A 86 -3.19 11.46 -5.94
CA SER A 86 -4.08 12.51 -5.42
C SER A 86 -3.75 12.91 -3.99
N LEU A 87 -4.17 14.12 -3.62
CA LEU A 87 -4.09 14.62 -2.26
C LEU A 87 -4.94 13.77 -1.29
N SER A 88 -6.09 13.28 -1.74
CA SER A 88 -6.97 12.40 -0.97
C SER A 88 -6.33 11.04 -0.68
N GLU A 89 -5.62 10.44 -1.64
CA GLU A 89 -4.80 9.23 -1.44
C GLU A 89 -3.67 9.52 -0.47
N LEU A 90 -2.97 10.65 -0.64
CA LEU A 90 -1.88 11.06 0.23
C LEU A 90 -2.38 11.23 1.68
N ARG A 91 -3.53 11.86 1.88
CA ARG A 91 -4.19 12.00 3.19
C ARG A 91 -4.54 10.63 3.77
N ALA A 92 -5.19 9.76 3.00
CA ALA A 92 -5.60 8.44 3.46
C ALA A 92 -4.40 7.58 3.90
N VAL A 93 -3.25 7.76 3.22
CA VAL A 93 -2.03 7.00 3.47
C VAL A 93 -1.23 7.56 4.65
N THR A 94 -1.11 8.89 4.74
CA THR A 94 -0.23 9.58 5.71
C THR A 94 -0.96 9.95 7.00
N GLY A 95 -2.29 10.07 6.98
CA GLY A 95 -3.11 10.52 8.11
C GLY A 95 -2.92 11.99 8.50
N ALA A 96 -2.16 12.75 7.72
CA ALA A 96 -1.90 14.17 7.94
C ALA A 96 -3.08 15.03 7.49
N ASN A 97 -3.17 16.24 8.04
CA ASN A 97 -4.19 17.21 7.64
C ASN A 97 -3.91 17.73 6.23
N GLU A 98 -4.96 17.97 5.45
CA GLU A 98 -4.84 18.43 4.05
C GLU A 98 -4.09 19.74 3.95
N GLN A 99 -4.33 20.67 4.88
CA GLN A 99 -3.67 21.97 4.92
C GLN A 99 -2.17 21.85 5.16
N ASP A 100 -1.74 20.94 6.04
CA ASP A 100 -0.33 20.70 6.33
C ASP A 100 0.37 20.04 5.14
N LEU A 101 -0.31 19.09 4.47
CA LEU A 101 0.18 18.47 3.24
C LEU A 101 0.36 19.51 2.13
N ILE A 102 -0.64 20.36 1.92
CA ILE A 102 -0.58 21.43 0.90
C ILE A 102 0.54 22.42 1.23
N LEU A 103 0.64 22.87 2.48
CA LEU A 103 1.70 23.79 2.92
C LEU A 103 3.09 23.17 2.72
N TYR A 104 3.26 21.89 3.04
CA TYR A 104 4.52 21.17 2.82
C TYR A 104 4.87 21.08 1.33
N LEU A 105 3.89 20.79 0.47
CA LEU A 105 4.07 20.72 -0.98
C LEU A 105 4.42 22.10 -1.58
N LEU A 106 3.77 23.17 -1.12
CA LEU A 106 4.07 24.55 -1.51
C LEU A 106 5.45 24.99 -1.08
N THR A 107 5.82 24.71 0.18
CA THR A 107 7.13 25.09 0.72
C THR A 107 8.27 24.41 -0.06
N ASN A 108 8.08 23.15 -0.46
CA ASN A 108 9.07 22.41 -1.23
C ASN A 108 8.82 22.49 -2.75
N GLU A 109 8.00 23.41 -3.25
CA GLU A 109 7.71 23.50 -4.69
C GLU A 109 8.97 23.83 -5.50
N GLN A 110 9.84 24.70 -4.98
CA GLN A 110 11.06 25.11 -5.68
C GLN A 110 12.09 23.97 -5.82
N GLU A 111 12.09 23.03 -4.87
CA GLU A 111 13.03 21.91 -4.84
C GLU A 111 12.49 20.67 -5.58
N ASN A 112 11.18 20.58 -5.78
CA ASN A 112 10.54 19.39 -6.37
C ASN A 112 10.05 19.61 -7.80
N VAL A 113 10.01 18.54 -8.60
CA VAL A 113 9.55 18.56 -10.00
C VAL A 113 8.04 18.32 -10.13
N LEU A 114 7.30 18.35 -9.01
CA LEU A 114 5.88 17.98 -8.98
C LEU A 114 5.02 18.93 -9.83
N VAL A 115 4.31 18.37 -10.81
CA VAL A 115 3.32 19.07 -11.63
C VAL A 115 1.94 18.83 -11.03
N THR A 116 1.21 19.89 -10.73
CA THR A 116 -0.09 19.81 -10.06
C THR A 116 -1.27 19.99 -11.02
N ARG A 117 -2.35 19.26 -10.77
CA ARG A 117 -3.61 19.30 -11.53
C ARG A 117 -4.80 19.41 -10.56
N GLY A 118 -5.95 19.87 -11.02
CA GLY A 118 -7.19 19.86 -10.25
C GLY A 118 -7.74 21.26 -9.96
N PRO A 119 -8.94 21.37 -9.36
CA PRO A 119 -9.63 22.64 -9.16
C PRO A 119 -8.91 23.58 -8.18
N TYR A 120 -8.12 23.03 -7.25
CA TYR A 120 -7.45 23.80 -6.18
C TYR A 120 -5.95 24.05 -6.43
N ASN A 121 -5.44 23.79 -7.65
CA ASN A 121 -4.02 23.95 -7.98
C ASN A 121 -3.55 25.41 -8.17
N ARG A 122 -4.40 26.41 -7.86
CA ARG A 122 -4.12 27.83 -8.17
C ARG A 122 -2.86 28.35 -7.51
N LEU A 123 -2.55 27.86 -6.30
CA LEU A 123 -1.44 28.29 -5.47
C LEU A 123 -0.07 27.79 -5.96
N PHE A 124 -0.05 26.76 -6.79
CA PHE A 124 1.19 26.20 -7.32
C PHE A 124 1.62 26.96 -8.57
N THR A 125 2.91 27.06 -8.79
CA THR A 125 3.54 27.64 -9.98
C THR A 125 3.55 26.62 -11.13
N ARG A 126 3.82 25.33 -10.84
CA ARG A 126 3.89 24.26 -11.85
C ARG A 126 2.55 23.52 -12.00
N LYS A 127 1.88 23.72 -13.14
CA LYS A 127 0.56 23.17 -13.47
C LYS A 127 0.59 22.44 -14.80
N GLY A 128 -0.14 21.34 -14.91
CA GLY A 128 -0.25 20.56 -16.14
C GLY A 128 -1.53 19.75 -16.22
N ASP A 129 -1.86 19.26 -17.43
CA ASP A 129 -3.04 18.41 -17.65
C ASP A 129 -2.79 16.93 -17.29
N ALA A 130 -1.53 16.53 -17.10
CA ALA A 130 -1.15 15.23 -16.54
C ALA A 130 -0.23 15.48 -15.34
N GLY A 131 -0.78 15.44 -14.13
CA GLY A 131 -0.07 15.78 -12.90
C GLY A 131 -0.78 15.28 -11.65
N PHE A 132 -0.14 15.48 -10.50
CA PHE A 132 -0.68 15.12 -9.19
C PHE A 132 -1.96 15.91 -8.90
N SER A 133 -3.04 15.21 -8.58
CA SER A 133 -4.36 15.82 -8.39
C SER A 133 -4.53 16.43 -7.00
N ILE A 134 -4.86 17.72 -6.97
CA ILE A 134 -5.25 18.49 -5.79
C ILE A 134 -6.77 18.62 -5.84
N ASP A 135 -7.43 17.62 -5.26
CA ASP A 135 -8.87 17.53 -5.02
C ASP A 135 -9.15 17.80 -3.54
#